data_AF-A0A2S2QVA5-F1
#
_entry.id   AF-A0A2S2QVA5-F1
#
_cell.length_a   1.000
_cell.length_b   1.000
_cell.length_c   1.000
_cell.angle_alpha   90.00
_cell.angle_beta   90.00
_cell.angle_gamma   90.00
#
_symmetry.space_group_name_H-M   'P 1'
#
loop_
_entity.id
_entity.type
_entity.pdbx_description
1 polymer ?
#
loop_
_entity_poly.entity_id
_entity_poly.type
_entity_poly.pdbx_seq_one_letter_code
_entity_poly.pdbx_strand_id
1 'polypeptide(L)'
;MFSVQLHIPFDSKLGQRLALLQHVVALSVVSAICSLPGGYDKLDLGLKWPNDIYAGGNAKIGGLVISSSAVGNVAICSIGCGVNLNNSLPTTCINDIIIEHNTHT
;
A
#
# COMPACT_ATOMS: atom_id res chain seq x y z
N MET A 1 6.42 7.46 5.83
CA MET A 1 6.71 6.04 6.17
C MET A 1 6.11 5.75 7.52
N PHE A 2 5.48 4.60 7.70
CA PHE A 2 4.98 4.14 8.99
C PHE A 2 5.14 2.63 9.12
N SER A 3 5.02 2.13 10.35
CA SER A 3 4.94 0.71 10.65
C SER A 3 3.76 0.43 11.56
N VAL A 4 3.09 -0.71 11.36
CA VAL A 4 2.01 -1.20 12.21
C VAL A 4 2.24 -2.68 12.51
N GLN A 5 1.93 -3.11 13.74
CA GLN A 5 1.96 -4.52 14.11
C GLN A 5 0.55 -5.05 14.26
N LEU A 6 0.26 -6.18 13.64
CA LEU A 6 -1.00 -6.90 13.78
C LEU A 6 -0.77 -8.24 14.45
N HIS A 7 -1.70 -8.61 15.33
CA HIS A 7 -1.71 -9.91 16.00
C HIS A 7 -2.93 -10.66 15.45
N ILE A 8 -2.68 -11.67 14.61
CA ILE A 8 -3.70 -12.33 13.82
C ILE A 8 -3.80 -13.79 14.30
N PRO A 9 -4.93 -14.19 14.92
CA PRO A 9 -5.16 -15.59 15.27
C PRO A 9 -5.13 -16.49 14.03
N PHE A 10 -4.46 -17.65 14.10
CA PHE A 10 -4.36 -18.57 12.97
C PHE A 10 -5.71 -19.18 12.56
N ASP A 11 -6.66 -19.27 13.48
CA ASP A 11 -8.01 -19.76 13.22
C ASP A 11 -8.92 -18.71 12.54
N SER A 12 -8.51 -17.45 12.49
CA SER A 12 -9.22 -16.39 11.77
C SER A 12 -9.11 -16.56 10.25
N LYS A 13 -10.06 -15.98 9.50
CA LYS A 13 -10.04 -16.01 8.01
C LYS A 13 -8.74 -15.45 7.41
N LEU A 14 -8.17 -14.41 8.03
CA LEU A 14 -6.92 -13.80 7.59
C LEU A 14 -5.70 -14.63 8.03
N GLY A 15 -5.72 -15.20 9.24
CA GLY A 15 -4.68 -16.08 9.74
C GLY A 15 -4.48 -17.32 8.87
N GLN A 16 -5.57 -17.93 8.38
CA GLN A 16 -5.54 -19.05 7.44
C GLN A 16 -5.00 -18.67 6.04
N ARG A 17 -4.82 -17.38 5.76
CA ARG A 17 -4.42 -16.84 4.45
C ARG A 17 -3.37 -15.74 4.60
N LEU A 18 -2.43 -15.94 5.52
CA LEU A 18 -1.50 -14.89 5.94
C LEU A 18 -0.68 -14.29 4.79
N ALA A 19 -0.39 -15.07 3.73
CA ALA A 19 0.28 -14.60 2.52
C ALA A 19 -0.49 -13.47 1.78
N LEU A 20 -1.81 -13.38 1.98
CA LEU A 20 -2.63 -12.30 1.42
C LEU A 20 -2.51 -10.99 2.19
N LEU A 21 -1.93 -10.98 3.40
CA LEU A 21 -1.81 -9.79 4.25
C LEU A 21 -1.14 -8.63 3.50
N GLN A 22 -0.08 -8.92 2.73
CA GLN A 22 0.61 -7.91 1.92
C GLN A 22 -0.30 -7.27 0.87
N HIS A 23 -1.13 -8.07 0.20
CA HIS A 23 -2.07 -7.59 -0.80
C HIS A 23 -3.17 -6.75 -0.16
N VAL A 24 -3.68 -7.18 1.01
CA VAL A 24 -4.70 -6.45 1.77
C VAL A 24 -4.19 -5.07 2.21
N VAL A 25 -2.97 -5.01 2.74
CA VAL A 25 -2.37 -3.74 3.16
C VAL A 25 -2.11 -2.84 1.96
N ALA A 26 -1.54 -3.38 0.87
CA ALA A 26 -1.21 -2.58 -0.31
C ALA A 26 -2.47 -1.99 -0.95
N LEU A 27 -3.52 -2.80 -1.07
CA LEU A 27 -4.81 -2.37 -1.57
C LEU A 27 -5.44 -1.32 -0.65
N SER A 28 -5.34 -1.47 0.67
CA SER A 28 -5.84 -0.48 1.63
C SER A 28 -5.16 0.88 1.45
N VAL A 29 -3.85 0.91 1.16
CA VAL A 29 -3.10 2.16 0.92
C VAL A 29 -3.59 2.85 -0.36
N VAL A 30 -3.70 2.12 -1.48
CA VAL A 30 -4.22 2.67 -2.74
C VAL A 30 -5.66 3.12 -2.58
N SER A 31 -6.50 2.29 -1.96
CA SER A 31 -7.91 2.60 -1.70
C SER A 31 -8.07 3.86 -0.84
N ALA A 32 -7.21 4.09 0.15
CA ALA A 32 -7.28 5.29 0.98
C ALA A 32 -7.05 6.56 0.14
N ILE A 33 -6.07 6.53 -0.77
CA ILE A 33 -5.78 7.66 -1.67
C ILE A 33 -6.93 7.88 -2.65
N CYS A 34 -7.39 6.82 -3.31
CA CYS A 34 -8.49 6.90 -4.27
C CYS A 34 -9.85 7.26 -3.66
N SER A 35 -10.02 7.11 -2.34
CA SER A 35 -11.24 7.49 -1.63
C SER A 35 -11.32 8.98 -1.26
N LEU A 36 -10.25 9.74 -1.47
CA LEU A 36 -10.22 11.17 -1.19
C LEU A 36 -11.16 11.94 -2.16
N PRO A 37 -11.79 13.03 -1.71
CA PRO A 37 -12.61 13.88 -2.57
C PRO A 37 -11.74 14.56 -3.65
N GLY A 38 -12.33 14.85 -4.81
CA GLY A 38 -11.62 15.48 -5.94
C GLY A 38 -11.49 14.63 -7.21
N GLY A 39 -12.18 13.48 -7.29
CA GLY A 39 -12.12 12.61 -8.46
C GLY A 39 -10.89 11.69 -8.51
N TYR A 40 -10.23 11.49 -7.36
CA TYR A 40 -9.00 10.71 -7.25
C TYR A 40 -9.22 9.18 -7.34
N ASP A 41 -10.46 8.74 -7.48
CA ASP A 41 -10.81 7.36 -7.87
C ASP A 41 -10.27 6.99 -9.26
N LYS A 42 -9.94 8.01 -10.08
CA LYS A 42 -9.40 7.86 -11.43
C LYS A 42 -7.88 7.99 -11.54
N LEU A 43 -7.17 8.16 -10.42
CA LEU A 43 -5.70 8.18 -10.45
C LEU A 43 -5.19 6.81 -10.93
N ASP A 44 -4.22 6.81 -11.85
CA ASP A 44 -3.60 5.59 -12.34
C ASP A 44 -2.60 5.02 -11.31
N LEU A 45 -3.15 4.50 -10.21
CA LEU A 45 -2.43 3.83 -9.13
C LEU A 45 -2.66 2.32 -9.21
N GLY A 46 -1.57 1.56 -9.21
CA GLY A 46 -1.60 0.12 -9.36
C GLY A 46 -0.72 -0.60 -8.34
N LEU A 47 -0.99 -1.90 -8.18
CA LEU A 47 -0.15 -2.80 -7.40
C LEU A 47 0.69 -3.65 -8.34
N LYS A 48 2.01 -3.64 -8.13
CA LYS A 48 2.93 -4.57 -8.79
C LYS A 48 3.36 -5.62 -7.79
N TRP A 49 3.07 -6.88 -8.11
CA TRP A 49 3.49 -8.01 -7.30
C TRP A 49 5.03 -8.04 -7.15
N PRO A 50 5.58 -8.37 -5.96
CA PRO A 50 4.85 -8.80 -4.77
C PRO A 50 4.35 -7.67 -3.87
N ASN A 51 5.04 -6.53 -3.81
CA ASN A 51 4.92 -5.58 -2.70
C ASN A 51 4.97 -4.11 -3.10
N ASP A 52 4.92 -3.78 -4.38
CA ASP A 52 5.16 -2.43 -4.86
C ASP A 52 3.87 -1.71 -5.23
N ILE A 53 3.86 -0.40 -4.98
CA ILE A 53 2.81 0.52 -5.42
C ILE A 53 3.38 1.34 -6.57
N TYR A 54 2.66 1.37 -7.67
CA TYR A 54 3.04 2.01 -8.92
C TYR A 54 2.06 3.10 -9.30
N ALA A 55 2.57 4.10 -10.01
CA ALA A 55 1.79 5.11 -10.71
C ALA A 55 2.08 5.02 -12.22
N GLY A 56 1.07 5.28 -13.06
CA GLY A 56 1.23 5.31 -14.52
C GLY A 56 1.65 3.97 -15.12
N GLY A 57 1.48 2.86 -14.40
CA GLY A 57 1.96 1.52 -14.76
C GLY A 57 3.49 1.30 -14.77
N ASN A 58 4.32 2.34 -14.64
CA ASN A 58 5.77 2.24 -14.84
C ASN A 58 6.62 2.88 -13.72
N ALA A 59 6.06 3.75 -12.89
CA ALA A 59 6.80 4.47 -11.86
C ALA A 59 6.50 3.91 -10.46
N LYS A 60 7.51 3.34 -9.80
CA LYS A 60 7.39 2.91 -8.41
C LYS A 60 7.31 4.12 -7.49
N ILE A 61 6.25 4.18 -6.68
CA ILE A 61 6.00 5.27 -5.71
C ILE A 61 5.96 4.79 -4.27
N GLY A 62 6.00 3.48 -4.04
CA GLY A 62 5.96 2.95 -2.69
C GLY A 62 6.09 1.44 -2.67
N GLY A 63 6.04 0.90 -1.45
CA GLY A 63 6.00 -0.53 -1.24
C GLY A 63 5.89 -0.90 0.22
N LEU A 64 5.75 -2.21 0.42
CA LEU A 64 5.59 -2.82 1.72
C LEU A 64 6.76 -3.75 2.04
N VAL A 65 7.05 -3.87 3.34
CA VAL A 65 7.91 -4.92 3.89
C VAL A 65 7.17 -5.52 5.06
N ILE A 66 6.92 -6.83 5.03
CA ILE A 66 6.21 -7.52 6.10
C ILE A 66 7.09 -8.62 6.64
N SER A 67 7.29 -8.62 7.95
CA SER A 67 7.87 -9.73 8.69
C SER A 67 6.81 -10.34 9.61
N SER A 68 6.91 -11.66 9.84
CA SER A 68 5.98 -12.35 10.73
C SER A 68 6.69 -13.37 11.59
N SER A 69 6.17 -13.56 12.80
CA SER A 69 6.56 -14.65 13.71
C SER A 69 5.31 -15.35 14.23
N ALA A 70 5.42 -16.64 14.52
CA ALA A 70 4.35 -17.43 15.13
C ALA A 70 4.60 -17.54 16.63
N VAL A 71 3.61 -17.16 17.44
CA VAL A 71 3.64 -17.29 18.90
C VAL A 71 2.32 -17.93 19.36
N GLY A 72 2.38 -19.20 19.77
CA GLY A 72 1.18 -19.97 20.10
C GLY A 72 0.24 -20.06 18.89
N ASN A 73 -1.03 -19.70 19.07
CA ASN A 73 -2.03 -19.70 18.01
C ASN A 73 -2.17 -18.34 17.27
N VAL A 74 -1.15 -17.48 17.36
CA VAL A 74 -1.18 -16.11 16.81
C VAL A 74 0.03 -15.88 15.89
N ALA A 75 -0.23 -15.31 14.72
CA ALA A 75 0.79 -14.69 13.88
C ALA A 75 0.97 -13.22 14.28
N ILE A 76 2.18 -12.84 14.69
CA ILE A 76 2.55 -11.46 14.94
C ILE A 76 3.19 -10.94 13.65
N CYS A 77 2.55 -9.99 12.98
CA CYS A 77 2.98 -9.44 11.70
C CYS A 77 3.38 -7.97 11.85
N SER A 78 4.64 -7.66 11.63
CA SER A 78 5.16 -6.29 11.57
C SER A 78 5.16 -5.83 10.12
N ILE A 79 4.39 -4.78 9.83
CA ILE A 79 4.13 -4.28 8.48
C ILE A 79 4.75 -2.89 8.38
N GLY A 80 5.81 -2.75 7.59
CA GLY A 80 6.38 -1.48 7.17
C GLY A 80 5.76 -1.02 5.86
N CYS A 81 5.35 0.26 5.79
CA CYS A 81 4.80 0.89 4.61
C CYS A 81 5.54 2.20 4.30
N GLY A 82 6.07 2.28 3.07
CA GLY A 82 6.65 3.49 2.51
C GLY A 82 5.88 3.91 1.26
N VAL A 83 5.45 5.17 1.21
CA VAL A 83 4.85 5.80 0.03
C VAL A 83 5.46 7.18 -0.13
N ASN A 84 5.83 7.52 -1.35
CA ASN A 84 6.31 8.83 -1.76
C ASN A 84 5.12 9.79 -1.82
N LEU A 85 5.05 10.73 -0.89
CA LEU A 85 3.93 11.69 -0.82
C LEU A 85 4.26 13.02 -1.51
N ASN A 86 5.43 13.59 -1.21
CA ASN A 86 5.84 14.92 -1.66
C ASN A 86 7.34 14.94 -1.99
N ASN A 87 7.77 14.02 -2.85
CA ASN A 87 9.15 13.89 -3.29
C ASN A 87 9.20 13.44 -4.76
N SER A 88 9.43 14.39 -5.66
CA SER A 88 9.34 14.14 -7.11
C SER A 88 10.51 13.35 -7.69
N LEU A 89 11.56 13.09 -6.91
CA LEU A 89 12.75 12.33 -7.33
C LEU A 89 12.98 11.11 -6.42
N PRO A 90 13.60 10.02 -6.93
CA PRO A 90 14.10 9.84 -8.31
C PRO A 90 13.04 9.36 -9.32
N THR A 91 11.83 9.04 -8.88
CA THR A 91 10.72 8.58 -9.75
C THR A 91 9.60 9.62 -9.83
N THR A 92 8.65 9.57 -8.90
CA THR A 92 7.53 10.49 -8.73
C THR A 92 6.88 10.27 -7.34
N CYS A 93 5.85 11.04 -7.02
CA CYS A 93 5.09 10.93 -5.77
C CYS A 93 3.58 11.20 -5.96
N ILE A 94 2.79 10.92 -4.93
CA ILE A 94 1.33 11.12 -4.94
C ILE A 94 0.95 12.56 -5.27
N ASN A 95 1.65 13.56 -4.72
CA ASN A 95 1.34 14.96 -5.01
C ASN A 95 1.56 15.33 -6.48
N ASP A 96 2.62 14.82 -7.13
CA ASP A 96 2.86 15.09 -8.55
C ASP A 96 1.70 14.54 -9.41
N ILE A 97 1.24 13.33 -9.10
CA ILE A 97 0.14 12.66 -9.80
C ILE A 97 -1.18 13.41 -9.60
N ILE A 98 -1.44 13.90 -8.37
CA ILE A 98 -2.63 14.71 -8.07
C ILE A 98 -2.58 16.05 -8.83
N ILE A 99 -1.42 16.71 -8.88
CA ILE A 99 -1.25 17.97 -9.62
C ILE A 99 -1.54 17.74 -11.10
N GLU A 100 -0.95 16.69 -11.69
CA GLU A 100 -1.19 16.33 -13.08
C GLU A 100 -2.68 16.02 -13.34
N HIS A 101 -3.33 15.24 -12.47
CA HIS A 101 -4.76 14.95 -12.57
C HIS A 101 -5.60 16.25 -12.56
N ASN A 102 -5.36 17.12 -11.58
CA ASN A 102 -6.10 18.37 -11.41
C ASN A 102 -5.90 19.37 -12.54
N THR A 103 -4.82 19.27 -13.33
CA THR A 103 -4.65 20.10 -14.53
C THR A 103 -5.49 19.64 -15.73
N HIS A 104 -5.98 18.39 -15.72
CA HIS A 104 -6.74 17.78 -16.81
C HIS A 104 -8.23 17.58 -16.49
N THR A 105 -8.66 17.95 -15.29
CA THR A 105 -10.07 17.92 -14.81
C THR A 105 -10.55 19.32 -14.48
#